data_AF-A0A9Q3UJ30-F1
#
_entry.id   AF-A0A9Q3UJ30-F1
#
_cell.length_a   1.000
_cell.length_b   1.000
_cell.length_c   1.000
_cell.angle_alpha   90.00
_cell.angle_beta   90.00
_cell.angle_gamma   90.00
#
_symmetry.space_group_name_H-M   'P 1'
#
loop_
_entity.id
_entity.type
_entity.pdbx_description
1 polymer ?
#
loop_
_entity_poly.entity_id
_entity_poly.type
_entity_poly.pdbx_seq_one_letter_code
_entity_poly.pdbx_strand_id
1 'polypeptide(L)'
;MSDICKLTLKHGKYIKSHILPKALTRPAIKGKQFKQFGERTPSGFKRCSDSWYDQQIVIREGEDILRDYDNDGIKILKKHGLVWSSSKFKEKDGFFWVCNINNKESRELRLFFLSILWRAAVTEMKEFSEIELTDDDVEKIRLILLKKVEDDLSFFPISLATFDKKGEIHNFGGLKNEEFIPFPHNKLVNVFRFFIDGLIIRFYIDSGYDKNAPNILCNKKEIIINNIQWDNSWQRQNIILSILDAIKRQR
;
A
#
# COMPACT_ATOMS: atom_id res chain seq x y z
N MET A 1 -29.95 -11.62 -9.25
CA MET A 1 -29.78 -10.36 -8.52
C MET A 1 -28.50 -9.69 -9.01
N SER A 2 -28.54 -8.40 -9.32
CA SER A 2 -27.36 -7.65 -9.78
C SER A 2 -26.75 -6.91 -8.60
N ASP A 3 -25.51 -7.24 -8.28
CA ASP A 3 -24.77 -6.61 -7.20
C ASP A 3 -24.45 -5.14 -7.51
N ILE A 4 -24.22 -4.32 -6.49
CA ILE A 4 -23.91 -2.89 -6.64
C ILE A 4 -22.40 -2.69 -6.49
N CYS A 5 -21.75 -2.17 -7.53
CA CYS A 5 -20.33 -1.84 -7.46
C CYS A 5 -20.06 -0.78 -6.38
N LYS A 6 -19.19 -1.07 -5.40
CA LYS A 6 -18.85 -0.11 -4.34
C LYS A 6 -18.16 1.17 -4.88
N LEU A 7 -17.47 1.10 -6.02
CA LEU A 7 -16.80 2.25 -6.66
C LEU A 7 -17.78 3.10 -7.49
N THR A 8 -18.47 2.49 -8.45
CA THR A 8 -19.30 3.22 -9.43
C THR A 8 -20.75 3.38 -9.01
N LEU A 9 -21.20 2.64 -8.00
CA LEU A 9 -22.60 2.50 -7.56
C LEU A 9 -23.55 1.95 -8.64
N LYS A 10 -23.00 1.37 -9.71
CA LYS A 10 -23.77 0.74 -10.79
C LYS A 10 -24.01 -0.73 -10.51
N HIS A 11 -25.13 -1.24 -11.02
CA HIS A 11 -25.45 -2.66 -10.97
C HIS A 11 -24.62 -3.47 -11.98
N GLY A 12 -24.17 -4.65 -11.57
CA GLY A 12 -23.50 -5.59 -12.44
C GLY A 12 -23.03 -6.83 -11.71
N LYS A 13 -22.44 -7.77 -12.44
CA LYS A 13 -21.81 -8.94 -11.83
C LYS A 13 -20.46 -8.54 -11.25
N TYR A 14 -20.22 -8.84 -9.97
CA TYR A 14 -18.90 -8.65 -9.39
C TYR A 14 -17.83 -9.46 -10.13
N ILE A 15 -16.62 -8.93 -10.14
CA ILE A 15 -15.45 -9.61 -10.65
C ILE A 15 -14.32 -9.59 -9.63
N LYS A 16 -13.32 -10.42 -9.87
CA LYS A 16 -12.11 -10.45 -9.05
C LYS A 16 -11.35 -9.11 -9.20
N SER A 17 -11.16 -8.43 -8.08
CA SER A 17 -10.34 -7.22 -7.95
C SER A 17 -9.23 -7.46 -6.93
N HIS A 18 -7.99 -7.18 -7.31
CA HIS A 18 -6.87 -7.33 -6.38
C HIS A 18 -6.81 -6.12 -5.43
N ILE A 19 -6.72 -6.36 -4.12
CA ILE A 19 -6.55 -5.28 -3.14
C ILE A 19 -5.16 -4.66 -3.29
N LEU A 20 -4.15 -5.51 -3.40
CA LEU A 20 -2.78 -5.14 -3.76
C LEU A 20 -2.48 -5.63 -5.19
N PRO A 21 -1.97 -4.78 -6.08
CA PRO A 21 -1.74 -5.16 -7.47
C PRO A 21 -0.84 -6.38 -7.61
N LYS A 22 -1.31 -7.37 -8.36
CA LYS A 22 -0.61 -8.66 -8.57
C LYS A 22 0.83 -8.51 -9.08
N ALA A 23 1.11 -7.45 -9.83
CA ALA A 23 2.44 -7.19 -10.35
C ALA A 23 3.49 -6.88 -9.26
N LEU A 24 3.05 -6.45 -8.08
CA LEU A 24 3.89 -6.06 -6.95
C LEU A 24 3.85 -7.05 -5.78
N THR A 25 3.11 -8.14 -5.93
CA THR A 25 2.94 -9.16 -4.90
C THR A 25 3.34 -10.50 -5.48
N ARG A 26 4.52 -10.62 -6.12
CA ARG A 26 5.01 -11.85 -6.77
C ARG A 26 5.89 -12.67 -5.83
N PRO A 27 5.90 -14.01 -5.89
CA PRO A 27 6.76 -14.81 -5.03
C PRO A 27 8.23 -14.67 -5.45
N ALA A 28 9.16 -14.80 -4.50
CA ALA A 28 10.61 -14.77 -4.77
C ALA A 28 11.07 -15.76 -5.84
N ILE A 29 10.39 -16.90 -5.91
CA ILE A 29 10.67 -17.98 -6.86
C ILE A 29 9.39 -18.23 -7.65
N LYS A 30 9.47 -18.10 -8.97
CA LYS A 30 8.36 -18.36 -9.90
C LYS A 30 7.85 -19.80 -9.70
N GLY A 31 6.57 -19.95 -9.36
CA GLY A 31 5.94 -21.25 -9.08
C GLY A 31 5.92 -21.67 -7.60
N LYS A 32 6.54 -20.91 -6.68
CA LYS A 32 6.39 -21.13 -5.22
C LYS A 32 5.29 -20.25 -4.64
N GLN A 33 4.63 -20.76 -3.59
CA GLN A 33 3.53 -20.10 -2.88
C GLN A 33 4.05 -19.01 -1.91
N PHE A 34 3.23 -17.99 -1.63
CA PHE A 34 3.53 -16.93 -0.66
C PHE A 34 3.57 -17.45 0.77
N LYS A 35 4.37 -16.77 1.60
CA LYS A 35 4.06 -16.62 3.02
C LYS A 35 3.20 -15.35 3.14
N GLN A 36 1.89 -15.53 3.29
CA GLN A 36 0.97 -14.46 3.68
C GLN A 36 0.90 -14.43 5.19
N PHE A 37 1.00 -13.23 5.74
CA PHE A 37 0.95 -12.97 7.17
C PHE A 37 -0.14 -11.95 7.46
N GLY A 38 -1.01 -12.29 8.42
CA GLY A 38 -2.01 -11.39 9.01
C GLY A 38 -2.26 -11.84 10.44
N GLU A 39 -2.50 -10.90 11.37
CA GLU A 39 -2.63 -11.20 12.80
C GLU A 39 -3.73 -12.24 13.12
N ARG A 40 -4.70 -12.42 12.22
CA ARG A 40 -5.90 -13.24 12.44
C ARG A 40 -6.16 -14.33 11.40
N THR A 41 -5.15 -14.82 10.68
CA THR A 41 -5.32 -16.05 9.88
C THR A 41 -5.41 -17.28 10.80
N PRO A 42 -6.52 -18.06 10.79
CA PRO A 42 -6.76 -19.17 11.73
C PRO A 42 -5.74 -20.31 11.63
N SER A 43 -5.13 -20.48 10.47
CA SER A 43 -4.04 -21.41 10.22
C SER A 43 -2.77 -20.61 9.98
N GLY A 44 -1.81 -20.65 10.91
CA GLY A 44 -0.50 -20.03 10.73
C GLY A 44 0.05 -20.35 9.34
N PHE A 45 0.25 -19.29 8.54
CA PHE A 45 0.50 -19.31 7.10
C PHE A 45 -0.62 -19.89 6.22
N LYS A 46 -1.19 -19.05 5.35
CA LYS A 46 -1.86 -19.54 4.13
C LYS A 46 -0.88 -19.52 2.97
N ARG A 47 -0.60 -20.70 2.41
CA ARG A 47 0.15 -20.82 1.16
C ARG A 47 -0.77 -20.39 0.02
N CYS A 48 -0.68 -19.12 -0.37
CA CYS A 48 -1.43 -18.61 -1.50
C CYS A 48 -0.57 -18.67 -2.77
N SER A 49 -1.15 -19.12 -3.89
CA SER A 49 -0.53 -19.05 -5.22
C SER A 49 -0.75 -17.68 -5.88
N ASP A 50 -1.64 -16.87 -5.32
CA ASP A 50 -2.06 -15.58 -5.86
C ASP A 50 -2.08 -14.49 -4.77
N SER A 51 -2.11 -13.23 -5.19
CA SER A 51 -2.18 -12.08 -4.29
C SER A 51 -3.54 -11.94 -3.59
N TRP A 52 -3.69 -10.95 -2.72
CA TRP A 52 -4.97 -10.64 -2.07
C TRP A 52 -5.98 -10.10 -3.07
N TYR A 53 -7.14 -10.75 -3.20
CA TYR A 53 -8.22 -10.31 -4.08
C TYR A 53 -9.58 -10.51 -3.44
N ASP A 54 -10.51 -9.62 -3.79
CA ASP A 54 -11.90 -9.61 -3.35
C ASP A 54 -12.82 -9.72 -4.57
N GLN A 55 -13.90 -10.51 -4.43
CA GLN A 55 -14.88 -10.78 -5.49
C GLN A 55 -16.22 -10.10 -5.22
N GLN A 56 -16.27 -9.15 -4.28
CA GLN A 56 -17.50 -8.52 -3.78
C GLN A 56 -17.41 -6.98 -3.70
N ILE A 57 -16.40 -6.36 -4.32
CA ILE A 57 -16.21 -4.90 -4.25
C ILE A 57 -16.53 -4.16 -5.55
N VAL A 58 -16.22 -4.72 -6.72
CA VAL A 58 -16.37 -4.02 -8.02
C VAL A 58 -16.87 -4.90 -9.15
N ILE A 59 -17.53 -4.26 -10.10
CA ILE A 59 -17.88 -4.82 -11.41
C ILE A 59 -16.77 -4.50 -12.42
N ARG A 60 -16.90 -5.01 -13.66
CA ARG A 60 -15.92 -4.78 -14.74
C ARG A 60 -15.54 -3.31 -14.95
N GLU A 61 -16.53 -2.43 -15.02
CA GLU A 61 -16.30 -0.99 -15.18
C GLU A 61 -15.44 -0.40 -14.04
N GLY A 62 -15.73 -0.77 -12.79
CA GLY A 62 -14.96 -0.30 -11.64
C GLY A 62 -13.54 -0.84 -11.63
N GLU A 63 -13.34 -2.12 -11.98
CA GLU A 63 -12.01 -2.72 -12.09
C GLU A 63 -11.19 -2.09 -13.23
N ASP A 64 -11.81 -1.71 -14.35
CA ASP A 64 -11.08 -1.09 -15.45
C ASP A 64 -10.52 0.28 -15.01
N ILE A 65 -11.28 1.07 -14.23
CA ILE A 65 -10.79 2.31 -13.60
C ILE A 65 -9.61 2.04 -12.64
N LEU A 66 -9.76 1.05 -11.76
CA LEU A 66 -8.71 0.68 -10.80
C LEU A 66 -7.45 0.16 -11.50
N ARG A 67 -7.61 -0.59 -12.59
CA ARG A 67 -6.51 -1.09 -13.42
C ARG A 67 -5.71 0.04 -14.05
N ASP A 68 -6.34 1.11 -14.50
CA ASP A 68 -5.63 2.25 -15.08
C ASP A 68 -4.70 2.89 -14.05
N TYR A 69 -5.19 3.10 -12.82
CA TYR A 69 -4.36 3.57 -11.72
C TYR A 69 -3.22 2.60 -11.39
N ASP A 70 -3.49 1.29 -11.38
CA ASP A 70 -2.46 0.27 -11.14
C ASP A 70 -1.38 0.31 -12.23
N ASN A 71 -1.77 0.39 -13.50
CA ASN A 71 -0.84 0.44 -14.63
C ASN A 71 0.08 1.65 -14.56
N ASP A 72 -0.48 2.84 -14.34
CA ASP A 72 0.29 4.09 -14.25
C ASP A 72 1.20 4.09 -13.03
N GLY A 73 0.67 3.73 -11.86
CA GLY A 73 1.44 3.67 -10.61
C GLY A 73 2.61 2.70 -10.69
N ILE A 74 2.37 1.46 -11.14
CA ILE A 74 3.43 0.43 -11.28
C ILE A 74 4.50 0.89 -12.28
N LYS A 75 4.10 1.52 -13.39
CA LYS A 75 5.04 2.04 -14.39
C LYS A 75 5.96 3.09 -13.77
N ILE A 76 5.41 4.01 -12.98
CA ILE A 76 6.19 5.06 -12.30
C ILE A 76 7.12 4.46 -11.24
N LEU A 77 6.60 3.54 -10.40
CA LEU A 77 7.40 2.86 -9.38
C LEU A 77 8.61 2.14 -9.99
N LYS A 78 8.40 1.43 -11.11
CA LYS A 78 9.49 0.76 -11.82
C LYS A 78 10.44 1.74 -12.49
N LYS A 79 9.92 2.80 -13.13
CA LYS A 79 10.73 3.83 -13.79
C LYS A 79 11.76 4.46 -12.84
N HIS A 80 11.39 4.65 -11.58
CA HIS A 80 12.21 5.29 -10.54
C HIS A 80 12.93 4.31 -9.61
N GLY A 81 12.81 2.99 -9.85
CA GLY A 81 13.50 1.98 -9.03
C GLY A 81 13.02 1.94 -7.58
N LEU A 82 11.75 2.28 -7.34
CA LEU A 82 11.14 2.37 -6.01
C LEU A 82 10.75 1.01 -5.42
N VAL A 83 10.70 -0.02 -6.26
CA VAL A 83 10.29 -1.38 -5.89
C VAL A 83 11.33 -2.40 -6.31
N TRP A 84 11.45 -3.49 -5.56
CA TRP A 84 12.48 -4.53 -5.77
C TRP A 84 12.37 -5.26 -7.10
N SER A 85 11.16 -5.37 -7.67
CA SER A 85 10.94 -5.97 -9.00
C SER A 85 11.33 -5.06 -10.17
N SER A 86 11.76 -3.82 -9.91
CA SER A 86 12.28 -2.95 -10.96
C SER A 86 13.67 -3.38 -11.41
N SER A 87 13.91 -3.37 -12.72
CA SER A 87 15.26 -3.52 -13.28
C SER A 87 16.19 -2.34 -12.94
N LYS A 88 15.63 -1.21 -12.52
CA LYS A 88 16.38 -0.02 -12.07
C LYS A 88 16.57 0.03 -10.55
N PHE A 89 16.06 -0.97 -9.82
CA PHE A 89 16.31 -1.03 -8.39
C PHE A 89 17.81 -1.11 -8.14
N LYS A 90 18.29 -0.29 -7.22
CA LYS A 90 19.65 -0.32 -6.71
C LYS A 90 19.58 -0.26 -5.20
N GLU A 91 20.45 -1.03 -4.56
CA GLU A 91 20.72 -0.86 -3.13
C GLU A 91 21.23 0.55 -2.91
N LYS A 92 20.79 1.16 -1.82
CA LYS A 92 21.09 2.55 -1.51
C LYS A 92 21.67 2.61 -0.11
N ASP A 93 22.82 3.25 0.00
CA ASP A 93 23.42 3.56 1.30
C ASP A 93 22.85 4.87 1.86
N GLY A 94 22.89 5.02 3.18
CA GLY A 94 22.42 6.21 3.89
C GLY A 94 20.96 6.15 4.33
N PHE A 95 20.54 7.18 5.08
CA PHE A 95 19.23 7.24 5.75
C PHE A 95 18.08 7.70 4.85
N PHE A 96 18.40 8.36 3.74
CA PHE A 96 17.41 8.85 2.78
C PHE A 96 18.05 9.06 1.41
N TRP A 97 17.21 9.20 0.39
CA TRP A 97 17.64 9.59 -0.96
C TRP A 97 16.55 10.44 -1.63
N VAL A 98 16.95 11.23 -2.63
CA VAL A 98 16.03 12.11 -3.36
C VAL A 98 15.55 11.42 -4.63
N CYS A 99 14.23 11.30 -4.78
CA CYS A 99 13.59 10.79 -5.99
C CYS A 99 13.08 11.94 -6.84
N ASN A 100 13.70 12.15 -8.00
CA ASN A 100 13.27 13.14 -8.99
C ASN A 100 12.06 12.61 -9.75
N ILE A 101 10.88 13.15 -9.46
CA ILE A 101 9.60 12.73 -10.02
C ILE A 101 8.86 13.96 -10.52
N ASN A 102 8.31 13.96 -11.72
CA ASN A 102 7.60 15.16 -12.16
C ASN A 102 6.22 15.28 -11.47
N ASN A 103 5.66 16.48 -11.49
CA ASN A 103 4.36 16.80 -10.87
C ASN A 103 3.21 15.89 -11.34
N LYS A 104 3.20 15.50 -12.62
CA LYS A 104 2.18 14.60 -13.17
C LYS A 104 2.33 13.19 -12.58
N GLU A 105 3.54 12.64 -12.60
CA GLU A 105 3.86 11.33 -12.02
C GLU A 105 3.58 11.30 -10.51
N SER A 106 3.85 12.39 -9.80
CA SER A 106 3.53 12.51 -8.36
C SER A 106 2.03 12.39 -8.10
N ARG A 107 1.19 13.01 -8.94
CA ARG A 107 -0.27 12.90 -8.84
C ARG A 107 -0.78 11.51 -9.23
N GLU A 108 -0.22 10.92 -10.28
CA GLU A 108 -0.58 9.57 -10.73
C GLU A 108 -0.24 8.52 -9.66
N LEU A 109 0.92 8.62 -9.01
CA LEU A 109 1.25 7.77 -7.85
C LEU A 109 0.29 7.97 -6.68
N ARG A 110 -0.12 9.21 -6.41
CA ARG A 110 -1.04 9.49 -5.31
C ARG A 110 -2.39 8.81 -5.55
N LEU A 111 -2.95 8.93 -6.75
CA LEU A 111 -4.21 8.26 -7.11
C LEU A 111 -4.09 6.74 -7.06
N PHE A 112 -2.94 6.20 -7.49
CA PHE A 112 -2.64 4.78 -7.35
C PHE A 112 -2.61 4.31 -5.88
N PHE A 113 -1.99 5.07 -4.98
CA PHE A 113 -1.97 4.71 -3.57
C PHE A 113 -3.34 4.88 -2.91
N LEU A 114 -4.08 5.94 -3.23
CA LEU A 114 -5.46 6.10 -2.77
C LEU A 114 -6.38 4.98 -3.25
N SER A 115 -6.18 4.45 -4.46
CA SER A 115 -6.94 3.30 -4.95
C SER A 115 -6.64 2.02 -4.17
N ILE A 116 -5.39 1.82 -3.72
CA ILE A 116 -5.03 0.74 -2.79
C ILE A 116 -5.73 0.94 -1.44
N LEU A 117 -5.63 2.13 -0.84
CA LEU A 117 -6.25 2.44 0.45
C LEU A 117 -7.77 2.23 0.40
N TRP A 118 -8.43 2.72 -0.65
CA TRP A 118 -9.86 2.55 -0.86
C TRP A 118 -10.25 1.07 -0.93
N ARG A 119 -9.54 0.27 -1.74
CA ARG A 119 -9.80 -1.18 -1.84
C ARG A 119 -9.64 -1.88 -0.49
N ALA A 120 -8.61 -1.51 0.27
CA ALA A 120 -8.33 -2.07 1.60
C ALA A 120 -9.38 -1.68 2.64
N ALA A 121 -10.01 -0.50 2.51
CA ALA A 121 -11.05 -0.04 3.43
C ALA A 121 -12.44 -0.65 3.13
N VAL A 122 -12.75 -0.96 1.86
CA VAL A 122 -14.08 -1.47 1.47
C VAL A 122 -14.18 -2.99 1.41
N THR A 123 -13.07 -3.70 1.60
CA THR A 123 -13.02 -5.17 1.61
C THR A 123 -13.39 -5.72 2.98
N GLU A 124 -13.99 -6.91 3.01
CA GLU A 124 -14.31 -7.64 4.25
C GLU A 124 -13.21 -8.67 4.61
N MET A 125 -12.10 -8.67 3.87
CA MET A 125 -10.97 -9.56 4.12
C MET A 125 -10.31 -9.24 5.47
N LYS A 126 -10.17 -10.26 6.32
CA LYS A 126 -9.63 -10.12 7.69
C LYS A 126 -8.22 -9.55 7.73
N GLU A 127 -7.46 -9.70 6.65
CA GLU A 127 -6.09 -9.22 6.56
C GLU A 127 -5.98 -7.71 6.33
N PHE A 128 -7.10 -7.03 6.06
CA PHE A 128 -7.19 -5.58 5.99
C PHE A 128 -8.12 -5.00 7.07
N SER A 129 -8.48 -5.78 8.09
CA SER A 129 -9.43 -5.34 9.12
C SER A 129 -8.94 -4.15 9.96
N GLU A 130 -7.65 -3.86 9.96
CA GLU A 130 -7.09 -2.68 10.64
C GLU A 130 -7.23 -1.39 9.81
N ILE A 131 -7.56 -1.50 8.52
CA ILE A 131 -7.75 -0.36 7.63
C ILE A 131 -9.18 0.15 7.76
N GLU A 132 -9.44 0.85 8.85
CA GLU A 132 -10.76 1.37 9.19
C GLU A 132 -10.86 2.85 8.80
N LEU A 133 -11.67 3.14 7.77
CA LEU A 133 -11.99 4.51 7.34
C LEU A 133 -13.44 4.84 7.72
N THR A 134 -13.72 6.12 7.94
CA THR A 134 -15.11 6.58 8.06
C THR A 134 -15.83 6.46 6.71
N ASP A 135 -17.15 6.32 6.73
CA ASP A 135 -17.94 6.27 5.49
C ASP A 135 -17.72 7.53 4.62
N ASP A 136 -17.57 8.70 5.26
CA ASP A 136 -17.25 9.97 4.59
C ASP A 136 -15.88 9.93 3.92
N ASP A 137 -14.86 9.36 4.58
CA ASP A 137 -13.53 9.21 3.99
C ASP A 137 -13.53 8.23 2.81
N VAL A 138 -14.22 7.10 2.95
CA VAL A 138 -14.39 6.12 1.87
C VAL A 138 -15.07 6.76 0.66
N GLU A 139 -16.16 7.49 0.89
CA GLU A 139 -16.92 8.19 -0.14
C GLU A 139 -16.06 9.29 -0.80
N LYS A 140 -15.32 10.06 -0.02
CA LYS A 140 -14.42 11.10 -0.54
C LYS A 140 -13.34 10.49 -1.44
N ILE A 141 -12.66 9.42 -1.01
CA ILE A 141 -11.68 8.74 -1.88
C ILE A 141 -12.36 8.21 -3.15
N ARG A 142 -13.56 7.61 -3.03
CA ARG A 142 -14.33 7.11 -4.18
C ARG A 142 -14.59 8.21 -5.21
N LEU A 143 -15.04 9.38 -4.77
CA LEU A 143 -15.30 10.53 -5.64
C LEU A 143 -14.02 11.09 -6.27
N ILE A 144 -12.88 11.10 -5.55
CA ILE A 144 -11.57 11.45 -6.09
C ILE A 144 -11.18 10.49 -7.21
N LEU A 145 -11.29 9.17 -6.98
CA LEU A 145 -10.95 8.14 -7.97
C LEU A 145 -11.84 8.18 -9.21
N LEU A 146 -13.10 8.62 -9.06
CA LEU A 146 -14.02 8.88 -10.18
C LEU A 146 -13.82 10.25 -10.84
N LYS A 147 -12.84 11.05 -10.38
CA LYS A 147 -12.56 12.41 -10.85
C LYS A 147 -13.77 13.35 -10.74
N LYS A 148 -14.64 13.11 -9.75
CA LYS A 148 -15.84 13.92 -9.47
C LYS A 148 -15.57 15.06 -8.49
N VAL A 149 -14.53 14.94 -7.69
CA VAL A 149 -14.04 15.99 -6.78
C VAL A 149 -12.53 16.13 -6.95
N GLU A 150 -12.01 17.31 -6.64
CA GLU A 150 -10.57 17.53 -6.63
C GLU A 150 -9.91 16.81 -5.44
N ASP A 151 -8.70 16.32 -5.68
CA ASP A 151 -7.87 15.70 -4.67
C ASP A 151 -7.18 16.78 -3.82
N ASP A 152 -7.67 16.97 -2.61
CA ASP A 152 -6.95 17.72 -1.59
C ASP A 152 -5.73 16.90 -1.13
N LEU A 153 -4.53 17.32 -1.53
CA LEU A 153 -3.29 16.63 -1.23
C LEU A 153 -2.99 16.54 0.29
N SER A 154 -3.71 17.29 1.14
CA SER A 154 -3.64 17.20 2.59
C SER A 154 -4.46 16.06 3.19
N PHE A 155 -5.43 15.54 2.43
CA PHE A 155 -6.27 14.41 2.83
C PHE A 155 -5.48 13.12 2.67
N PHE A 156 -5.19 12.41 3.77
CA PHE A 156 -4.23 11.30 3.80
C PHE A 156 -2.89 11.66 3.13
N PRO A 157 -2.03 12.48 3.78
CA PRO A 157 -0.67 12.69 3.30
C PRO A 157 0.05 11.35 3.15
N ILE A 158 0.83 11.19 2.09
CA ILE A 158 1.50 9.92 1.77
C ILE A 158 3.01 10.09 1.80
N SER A 159 3.70 9.30 2.63
CA SER A 159 5.16 9.17 2.57
C SER A 159 5.58 7.79 2.09
N LEU A 160 6.77 7.74 1.50
CA LEU A 160 7.40 6.52 1.00
C LEU A 160 8.68 6.24 1.77
N ALA A 161 8.95 4.96 2.01
CA ALA A 161 10.26 4.49 2.44
C ALA A 161 10.67 3.22 1.71
N THR A 162 11.96 3.09 1.46
CA THR A 162 12.61 1.91 0.89
C THR A 162 13.54 1.27 1.91
N PHE A 163 14.13 0.14 1.54
CA PHE A 163 15.21 -0.50 2.30
C PHE A 163 16.54 -0.32 1.60
N ASP A 164 17.61 -0.30 2.40
CA ASP A 164 18.99 -0.25 1.95
C ASP A 164 19.34 -1.42 1.01
N LYS A 165 18.84 -2.62 1.31
CA LYS A 165 19.04 -3.83 0.52
C LYS A 165 17.74 -4.62 0.27
N LYS A 166 17.83 -5.62 -0.60
CA LYS A 166 16.72 -6.57 -0.81
C LYS A 166 16.54 -7.46 0.41
N GLY A 167 15.32 -7.46 0.94
CA GLY A 167 14.90 -8.35 2.02
C GLY A 167 14.20 -9.61 1.53
N GLU A 168 13.56 -10.32 2.46
CA GLU A 168 12.69 -11.44 2.11
C GLU A 168 11.44 -10.93 1.39
N ILE A 169 11.04 -11.59 0.32
CA ILE A 169 9.78 -11.29 -0.37
C ILE A 169 8.62 -11.92 0.39
N HIS A 170 7.67 -11.09 0.78
CA HIS A 170 6.51 -11.47 1.57
C HIS A 170 5.35 -10.51 1.28
N ASN A 171 4.13 -10.92 1.61
CA ASN A 171 2.95 -10.06 1.52
C ASN A 171 2.34 -9.94 2.91
N PHE A 172 2.28 -8.71 3.44
CA PHE A 172 1.43 -8.38 4.59
C PHE A 172 0.16 -7.70 4.11
N GLY A 173 -0.89 -7.84 4.89
CA GLY A 173 -2.03 -6.92 4.80
C GLY A 173 -1.63 -5.48 5.15
N GLY A 174 -2.56 -4.56 4.97
CA GLY A 174 -2.41 -3.22 5.53
C GLY A 174 -2.51 -3.27 7.05
N LEU A 175 -1.73 -2.43 7.73
CA LEU A 175 -1.63 -2.39 9.19
C LEU A 175 -1.92 -0.96 9.66
N LYS A 176 -2.48 -0.80 10.87
CA LYS A 176 -2.58 0.50 11.55
C LYS A 176 -1.55 0.57 12.67
N ASN A 177 -0.63 1.52 12.58
CA ASN A 177 0.42 1.72 13.57
C ASN A 177 0.42 3.17 14.08
N GLU A 178 0.96 3.36 15.27
CA GLU A 178 1.41 4.68 15.73
C GLU A 178 2.88 4.88 15.35
N GLU A 179 3.21 6.02 14.75
CA GLU A 179 4.59 6.41 14.48
C GLU A 179 4.91 7.71 15.21
N PHE A 180 6.08 7.75 15.86
CA PHE A 180 6.60 8.97 16.44
C PHE A 180 7.27 9.81 15.35
N ILE A 181 6.70 10.98 15.07
CA ILE A 181 7.36 11.99 14.26
C ILE A 181 8.32 12.76 15.17
N PRO A 182 9.63 12.71 14.89
CA PRO A 182 10.61 13.49 15.66
C PRO A 182 10.45 15.00 15.39
N PHE A 183 11.36 15.78 15.93
CA PHE A 183 11.38 17.25 15.78
C PHE A 183 11.09 17.72 14.33
N PRO A 184 10.30 18.79 14.13
CA PRO A 184 9.78 19.71 15.16
C PRO A 184 8.45 19.28 15.79
N HIS A 185 7.85 18.16 15.36
CA HIS A 185 6.47 17.86 15.73
C HIS A 185 6.37 17.10 17.06
N ASN A 186 7.38 16.27 17.38
CA ASN A 186 7.50 15.50 18.64
C ASN A 186 6.17 14.87 19.07
N LYS A 187 5.52 14.15 18.17
CA LYS A 187 4.19 13.58 18.42
C LYS A 187 4.03 12.20 17.82
N LEU A 188 3.18 11.41 18.44
CA LEU A 188 2.66 10.19 17.86
C LEU A 188 1.58 10.55 16.84
N VAL A 189 1.60 9.87 15.70
CA VAL A 189 0.54 9.94 14.69
C VAL A 189 0.11 8.54 14.29
N ASN A 190 -1.17 8.40 14.03
CA ASN A 190 -1.71 7.19 13.45
C ASN A 190 -1.40 7.14 11.95
N VAL A 191 -0.89 6.00 11.51
CA VAL A 191 -0.59 5.74 10.11
C VAL A 191 -1.17 4.41 9.67
N PHE A 192 -1.74 4.38 8.47
CA PHE A 192 -1.90 3.13 7.75
C PHE A 192 -0.63 2.82 6.99
N ARG A 193 -0.12 1.60 7.16
CA ARG A 193 1.11 1.15 6.53
C ARG A 193 0.84 -0.03 5.62
N PHE A 194 1.33 0.09 4.39
CA PHE A 194 1.36 -1.00 3.43
C PHE A 194 2.79 -1.33 3.05
N PHE A 195 3.09 -2.63 2.95
CA PHE A 195 4.35 -3.12 2.40
C PHE A 195 4.09 -3.79 1.05
N ILE A 196 4.74 -3.28 0.00
CA ILE A 196 4.54 -3.73 -1.37
C ILE A 196 5.89 -3.78 -2.08
N ASP A 197 6.38 -4.98 -2.40
CA ASP A 197 7.62 -5.18 -3.20
C ASP A 197 8.83 -4.36 -2.73
N GLY A 198 9.07 -4.32 -1.41
CA GLY A 198 10.17 -3.56 -0.82
C GLY A 198 9.91 -2.07 -0.59
N LEU A 199 8.72 -1.59 -0.97
CA LEU A 199 8.26 -0.23 -0.70
C LEU A 199 7.34 -0.24 0.53
N ILE A 200 7.60 0.68 1.45
CA ILE A 200 6.66 1.03 2.52
C ILE A 200 5.92 2.29 2.11
N ILE A 201 4.59 2.20 2.12
CA ILE A 201 3.67 3.31 1.89
C ILE A 201 3.01 3.63 3.23
N ARG A 202 3.05 4.90 3.63
CA ARG A 202 2.37 5.38 4.84
C ARG A 202 1.32 6.40 4.47
N PHE A 203 0.11 6.21 4.99
CA PHE A 203 -0.96 7.19 4.94
C PHE A 203 -1.13 7.77 6.34
N TYR A 204 -0.90 9.08 6.50
CA TYR A 204 -1.10 9.75 7.78
C TYR A 204 -2.59 10.05 7.97
N ILE A 205 -3.14 9.58 9.09
CA ILE A 205 -4.58 9.69 9.40
C ILE A 205 -4.87 10.99 10.14
N ASP A 206 -3.94 11.42 11.00
CA ASP A 206 -4.13 12.60 11.85
C ASP A 206 -3.76 13.90 11.14
N SER A 207 -4.60 14.92 11.35
CA SER A 207 -4.62 16.24 10.69
C SER A 207 -3.41 17.16 10.95
N GLY A 208 -2.32 16.64 11.48
CA GLY A 208 -1.16 17.45 11.84
C GLY A 208 0.16 17.03 11.21
N TYR A 209 0.17 16.09 10.25
CA TYR A 209 1.36 15.90 9.44
C TYR A 209 1.47 17.07 8.45
N ASP A 210 2.62 17.74 8.39
CA ASP A 210 2.82 18.81 7.42
C ASP A 210 2.81 18.25 6.00
N LYS A 211 1.73 18.53 5.25
CA LYS A 211 1.60 18.17 3.83
C LYS A 211 2.73 18.73 2.96
N ASN A 212 3.37 19.82 3.40
CA ASN A 212 4.48 20.43 2.68
C ASN A 212 5.83 19.78 3.01
N ALA A 213 5.88 18.83 3.96
CA ALA A 213 7.11 18.13 4.31
C ALA A 213 7.75 17.45 3.08
N PRO A 214 9.08 17.49 2.94
CA PRO A 214 9.78 17.11 1.71
C PRO A 214 9.65 15.62 1.36
N ASN A 215 9.26 14.77 2.31
CA ASN A 215 9.02 13.35 2.15
C ASN A 215 7.56 12.99 1.82
N ILE A 216 6.67 13.97 1.67
CA ILE A 216 5.28 13.76 1.27
C ILE A 216 5.09 13.90 -0.24
N LEU A 217 4.34 12.95 -0.79
CA LEU A 217 3.85 12.91 -2.16
C LEU A 217 2.75 13.97 -2.37
N CYS A 218 3.16 15.23 -2.58
CA CYS A 218 2.26 16.38 -2.75
C CYS A 218 2.57 17.20 -4.01
N ASN A 219 2.41 16.62 -5.20
CA ASN A 219 2.59 17.34 -6.48
C ASN A 219 3.96 18.06 -6.56
N LYS A 220 5.01 17.33 -6.19
CA LYS A 220 6.39 17.84 -6.13
C LYS A 220 7.22 17.32 -7.29
N LYS A 221 8.30 18.05 -7.58
CA LYS A 221 9.35 17.65 -8.54
C LYS A 221 10.38 16.69 -7.93
N GLU A 222 10.46 16.68 -6.60
CA GLU A 222 11.41 15.90 -5.82
C GLU A 222 10.73 15.46 -4.52
N ILE A 223 11.02 14.23 -4.12
CA ILE A 223 10.52 13.65 -2.87
C ILE A 223 11.68 13.01 -2.15
N ILE A 224 11.83 13.31 -0.86
CA ILE A 224 12.78 12.62 0.01
C ILE A 224 12.18 11.27 0.41
N ILE A 225 12.89 10.20 0.09
CA ILE A 225 12.48 8.84 0.41
C ILE A 225 13.39 8.32 1.51
N ASN A 226 12.79 7.98 2.64
CA ASN A 226 13.52 7.41 3.75
C ASN A 226 14.03 6.02 3.38
N ASN A 227 15.25 5.70 3.80
CA ASN A 227 15.91 4.45 3.53
C ASN A 227 16.18 3.75 4.85
N ILE A 228 15.51 2.62 5.05
CA ILE A 228 15.51 1.89 6.32
C ILE A 228 16.51 0.75 6.21
N GLN A 229 17.34 0.57 7.24
CA GLN A 229 18.21 -0.60 7.32
C GLN A 229 17.38 -1.87 7.49
N TRP A 230 17.45 -2.78 6.51
CA TRP A 230 16.64 -4.00 6.51
C TRP A 230 16.85 -4.85 7.77
N ASP A 231 18.10 -5.06 8.17
CA ASP A 231 18.44 -5.99 9.26
C ASP A 231 17.89 -5.54 10.63
N ASN A 232 17.76 -4.22 10.81
CA ASN A 232 17.26 -3.57 12.01
C ASN A 232 15.79 -3.13 11.87
N SER A 233 15.13 -3.48 10.75
CA SER A 233 13.80 -3.00 10.47
C SER A 233 12.74 -3.72 11.29
N TRP A 234 11.71 -2.97 11.68
CA TRP A 234 10.46 -3.53 12.21
C TRP A 234 9.85 -4.55 11.24
N GLN A 235 10.03 -4.37 9.93
CA GLN A 235 9.51 -5.30 8.93
C GLN A 235 10.11 -6.70 9.08
N ARG A 236 11.44 -6.78 9.23
CA ARG A 236 12.13 -8.05 9.45
C ARG A 236 11.71 -8.68 10.78
N GLN A 237 11.57 -7.88 11.84
CA GLN A 237 11.09 -8.35 13.13
C GLN A 237 9.67 -8.92 13.04
N ASN A 238 8.76 -8.25 12.34
CA ASN A 238 7.38 -8.71 12.15
C ASN A 238 7.33 -10.04 11.38
N ILE A 239 8.15 -10.22 10.33
CA ILE A 239 8.28 -11.52 9.65
C ILE A 239 8.72 -12.61 10.62
N ILE A 240 9.76 -12.36 11.44
CA ILE A 240 10.27 -13.34 12.40
C ILE A 240 9.19 -13.71 13.41
N LEU A 241 8.51 -12.72 14.01
CA LEU A 241 7.43 -12.94 14.98
C LEU A 241 6.29 -13.74 14.37
N SER A 242 5.87 -13.39 13.15
CA SER A 242 4.82 -14.10 12.44
C SER A 242 5.22 -15.55 12.11
N ILE A 243 6.50 -15.80 11.81
CA ILE A 243 7.03 -17.16 11.64
C ILE A 243 6.97 -17.94 12.96
N LEU A 244 7.40 -17.33 14.06
CA LEU A 244 7.41 -17.97 15.37
C LEU A 244 5.99 -18.30 15.85
N ASP A 245 5.04 -17.40 15.69
CA ASP A 245 3.64 -17.62 16.05
C ASP A 245 3.05 -18.80 15.27
N ALA A 246 3.31 -18.86 13.97
CA ALA A 246 2.81 -19.96 13.16
C ALA A 246 3.48 -21.32 13.48
N ILE A 247 4.74 -21.35 13.92
CA ILE A 247 5.38 -22.58 14.45
C ILE A 247 4.69 -23.02 15.74
N LYS A 248 4.37 -22.09 16.65
CA LYS A 248 3.69 -22.41 17.92
C LYS A 248 2.30 -23.03 17.69
N ARG A 249 1.55 -22.53 16.71
CA ARG A 249 0.20 -23.03 16.37
C ARG A 249 0.18 -24.41 15.68
N GLN A 250 1.34 -24.96 15.29
CA GLN A 250 1.47 -26.30 14.69
C GLN A 250 1.85 -27.39 15.70
N ARG A 251 2.10 -27.03 16.96
CA ARG A 251 2.34 -27.95 18.08
C ARG A 251 1.09 -28.05 18.94
#